data_AF-A0A8J8PSC5-F1
#
_entry.id   AF-A0A8J8PSC5-F1
#
_cell.length_a   1.000
_cell.length_b   1.000
_cell.length_c   1.000
_cell.angle_alpha   90.00
_cell.angle_beta   90.00
_cell.angle_gamma   90.00
#
_symmetry.space_group_name_H-M   'P 1'
#
loop_
_entity.id
_entity.type
_entity.pdbx_description
1 polymer ?
#
loop_
_entity_poly.entity_id
_entity_poly.type
_entity_poly.pdbx_seq_one_letter_code
_entity_poly.pdbx_strand_id
1 'polypeptide(L)'
;MDNLSNTAIMLVGHGSRRETYNEDIEMMIDYIRKRINLPIFLTYNEFSKPDWRELLNVIVERGFRRVIIGLVFLGRGNHVFKDIMNYIKVNKLNTWTRTQINDSIIEVYVTEPLASSPLVALSLFYRLSRAINLFPSLDDFIEDPTEIEEESMNKILKSLVINDEREKRVIAKAVFASGNPEIAKYVKVNNIDAGIEAIKSQVEILTDVKMVAAGIRWNKVIC
;
A
#
# COMPACT_ATOMS: atom_id res chain seq x y z
N MET A 1 24.52 10.88 -13.78
CA MET A 1 25.21 11.51 -12.63
C MET A 1 24.18 11.67 -11.54
N ASP A 2 24.53 11.28 -10.31
CA ASP A 2 23.59 10.91 -9.25
C ASP A 2 22.79 12.11 -8.74
N ASN A 3 21.71 12.44 -9.46
CA ASN A 3 20.82 13.57 -9.22
C ASN A 3 20.21 13.57 -7.80
N LEU A 4 20.33 12.46 -7.06
CA LEU A 4 19.86 12.27 -5.70
C LEU A 4 20.84 12.83 -4.65
N SER A 5 22.16 12.87 -4.92
CA SER A 5 23.15 13.33 -3.94
C SER A 5 22.99 14.81 -3.55
N ASN A 6 22.32 15.58 -4.41
CA ASN A 6 22.04 17.01 -4.23
C ASN A 6 20.53 17.28 -4.01
N THR A 7 19.78 16.27 -3.59
CA THR A 7 18.33 16.37 -3.36
C THR A 7 18.01 16.31 -1.87
N ALA A 8 17.17 17.23 -1.40
CA ALA A 8 16.57 17.21 -0.07
C ALA A 8 15.04 17.16 -0.16
N ILE A 9 14.39 16.61 0.86
CA ILE A 9 12.94 16.63 1.03
C ILE A 9 12.61 17.57 2.19
N MET A 10 11.69 18.50 1.96
CA MET A 10 11.13 19.38 2.97
C MET A 10 9.63 19.09 3.09
N LEU A 11 9.21 18.61 4.26
CA LEU A 11 7.81 18.33 4.55
C LEU A 11 7.20 19.51 5.32
N VAL A 12 6.16 20.12 4.75
CA VAL A 12 5.51 21.30 5.31
C VAL A 12 4.16 20.90 5.91
N GLY A 13 4.07 20.99 7.24
CA GLY A 13 2.82 20.88 8.00
C GLY A 13 2.27 22.26 8.38
N HIS A 14 1.03 22.32 8.89
CA HIS A 14 0.49 23.60 9.35
C HIS A 14 1.19 24.09 10.61
N GLY A 15 1.58 23.14 11.47
CA GLY A 15 2.01 23.41 12.85
C GLY A 15 0.82 23.58 13.78
N SER A 16 1.02 23.23 15.04
CA SER A 16 -0.03 23.24 16.05
C SER A 16 0.54 23.71 17.38
N ARG A 17 -0.30 24.42 18.15
CA ARG A 17 0.00 24.75 19.56
C ARG A 17 -0.17 23.54 20.49
N ARG A 18 -0.82 22.47 20.02
CA ARG A 18 -1.01 21.21 20.76
C ARG A 18 0.11 20.25 20.38
N GLU A 19 0.90 19.83 21.36
CA GLU A 19 2.06 18.94 21.17
C GLU A 19 1.69 17.62 20.47
N THR A 20 0.53 17.04 20.81
CA THR A 20 0.05 15.75 20.24
C THR A 20 -0.07 15.76 18.70
N TYR A 21 -0.39 16.91 18.09
CA TYR A 21 -0.46 17.00 16.62
C TYR A 21 0.92 16.89 15.97
N ASN A 22 1.94 17.47 16.63
CA ASN A 22 3.30 17.41 16.14
C ASN A 22 3.88 16.00 16.30
N GLU A 23 3.49 15.28 17.37
CA GLU A 23 3.85 13.87 17.58
C GLU A 23 3.31 12.97 16.46
N ASP A 24 2.02 13.11 16.11
CA ASP A 24 1.40 12.33 15.02
C ASP A 24 2.12 12.54 13.67
N ILE A 25 2.52 13.78 13.37
CA ILE A 25 3.26 14.11 12.16
C ILE A 25 4.68 13.54 12.21
N GLU A 26 5.39 13.65 13.33
CA GLU A 26 6.74 13.07 13.47
C GLU A 26 6.71 11.54 13.29
N MET A 27 5.71 10.84 13.84
CA MET A 27 5.56 9.39 13.62
C MET A 27 5.42 9.04 12.12
N MET A 28 4.62 9.82 11.39
CA MET A 28 4.48 9.65 9.94
C MET A 28 5.81 9.87 9.20
N ILE A 29 6.60 10.84 9.65
CA ILE A 29 7.87 11.21 9.02
C ILE A 29 8.93 10.16 9.30
N ASP A 30 9.00 9.65 10.52
CA ASP A 30 9.91 8.55 10.88
C ASP A 30 9.61 7.29 10.07
N TYR A 31 8.34 7.02 9.77
CA TYR A 31 7.97 5.95 8.85
C TYR A 31 8.53 6.17 7.43
N ILE A 32 8.56 7.42 6.95
CA ILE A 32 9.09 7.79 5.62
C ILE A 32 10.64 7.74 5.61
N ARG A 33 11.28 8.30 6.65
CA ARG A 33 12.75 8.30 6.82
C ARG A 33 13.35 6.90 6.76
N LYS A 34 12.64 5.89 7.26
CA LYS A 34 13.06 4.48 7.20
C LYS A 34 13.04 3.87 5.79
N ARG A 35 12.37 4.52 4.82
CA ARG A 35 12.15 3.98 3.46
C ARG A 35 12.78 4.83 2.35
N ILE A 36 13.03 6.11 2.62
CA ILE A 36 13.61 7.04 1.65
C ILE A 36 15.01 7.43 2.12
N ASN A 37 16.02 7.07 1.33
CA ASN A 37 17.42 7.41 1.59
C ASN A 37 17.79 8.81 1.06
N LEU A 38 17.06 9.83 1.51
CA LEU A 38 17.34 11.25 1.24
C LEU A 38 17.22 12.05 2.55
N PRO A 39 17.92 13.19 2.67
CA PRO A 39 17.71 14.11 3.79
C PRO A 39 16.25 14.60 3.82
N ILE A 40 15.53 14.32 4.92
CA ILE A 40 14.14 14.75 5.15
C ILE A 40 14.09 15.72 6.32
N PHE A 41 13.59 16.92 6.05
CA PHE A 41 13.40 17.98 7.02
C PHE A 41 11.91 18.27 7.23
N LEU A 42 11.51 18.44 8.49
CA LEU A 42 10.16 18.85 8.86
C LEU A 42 10.11 20.35 9.15
N THR A 43 9.06 21.00 8.67
CA THR A 43 8.81 22.41 8.92
C THR A 43 7.32 22.72 8.96
N TYR A 44 7.01 23.91 9.44
CA TYR A 44 5.66 24.34 9.72
C TYR A 44 5.39 25.71 9.10
N ASN A 45 4.12 25.95 8.79
CA ASN A 45 3.68 27.26 8.32
C ASN A 45 3.50 28.26 9.46
N GLU A 46 2.87 27.84 10.56
CA GLU A 46 2.57 28.68 11.72
C GLU A 46 2.72 27.90 13.02
N PHE A 47 2.76 28.61 14.16
CA PHE A 47 2.70 28.05 15.53
C PHE A 47 3.84 27.13 15.99
N SER A 48 4.66 26.63 15.08
CA SER A 48 5.76 25.71 15.38
C SER A 48 7.00 26.10 14.57
N LYS A 49 8.18 25.72 15.07
CA LYS A 49 9.47 25.94 14.39
C LYS A 49 10.03 24.59 13.92
N PRO A 50 10.83 24.57 12.85
CA PRO A 50 11.26 25.71 12.02
C PRO A 50 10.15 26.21 11.08
N ASP A 51 10.17 27.50 10.73
CA ASP A 51 9.33 28.07 9.66
C ASP A 51 9.85 27.62 8.29
N TRP A 52 8.96 27.39 7.33
CA TRP A 52 9.36 26.77 6.06
C TRP A 52 10.19 27.70 5.17
N ARG A 53 10.05 29.02 5.28
CA ARG A 53 10.89 29.97 4.54
C ARG A 53 12.30 29.97 5.10
N GLU A 54 12.41 30.02 6.43
CA GLU A 54 13.69 29.92 7.14
C GLU A 54 14.40 28.60 6.78
N LEU A 55 13.69 27.47 6.85
CA LEU A 55 14.27 26.17 6.56
C LEU A 55 14.66 26.03 5.09
N LEU A 56 13.85 26.52 4.16
CA LEU A 56 14.19 26.47 2.73
C LEU A 56 15.50 27.21 2.45
N ASN A 57 15.69 28.39 3.06
CA ASN A 57 16.95 29.13 2.95
C ASN A 57 18.13 28.32 3.50
N VAL A 58 17.98 27.71 4.68
CA VAL A 58 19.01 26.85 5.28
C VAL A 58 19.34 25.65 4.40
N ILE A 59 18.36 25.01 3.78
CA ILE A 59 18.56 23.88 2.85
C ILE A 59 19.39 24.35 1.64
N VAL A 60 19.07 25.51 1.07
CA VAL A 60 19.81 26.08 -0.08
C VAL A 60 21.23 26.47 0.30
N GLU A 61 21.44 27.10 1.46
CA GLU A 61 22.75 27.46 2.00
C GLU A 61 23.64 26.23 2.27
N ARG A 62 23.04 25.11 2.68
CA ARG A 62 23.73 23.81 2.85
C ARG A 62 24.16 23.15 1.54
N GLY A 63 23.88 23.79 0.39
CA GLY A 63 24.35 23.35 -0.92
C GLY A 63 23.33 22.50 -1.69
N PHE A 64 22.16 22.20 -1.12
CA PHE A 64 21.11 21.49 -1.86
C PHE A 64 20.61 22.36 -3.02
N ARG A 65 20.52 21.77 -4.22
CA ARG A 65 20.00 22.45 -5.42
C ARG A 65 18.73 21.81 -5.97
N ARG A 66 18.31 20.68 -5.42
CA ARG A 66 17.04 20.03 -5.74
C ARG A 66 16.25 19.84 -4.45
N VAL A 67 15.03 20.38 -4.38
CA VAL A 67 14.20 20.32 -3.17
C VAL A 67 12.82 19.77 -3.51
N ILE A 68 12.44 18.67 -2.87
CA ILE A 68 11.09 18.11 -2.94
C ILE A 68 10.30 18.67 -1.76
N ILE A 69 9.25 19.43 -2.03
CA ILE A 69 8.38 20.05 -1.04
C ILE A 69 7.11 19.20 -0.93
N GLY A 70 7.01 18.42 0.15
CA GLY A 70 5.84 17.59 0.45
C GLY A 70 4.86 18.32 1.35
N LEU A 71 3.60 18.45 0.90
CA LEU A 71 2.57 19.21 1.62
C LEU A 71 1.70 18.29 2.49
N VAL A 72 1.88 18.36 3.80
CA VAL A 72 1.19 17.53 4.80
C VAL A 72 -0.09 18.22 5.28
N PHE A 73 -0.98 18.58 4.34
CA PHE A 73 -2.23 19.31 4.64
C PHE A 73 -3.48 18.48 4.34
N LEU A 74 -4.39 18.37 5.31
CA LEU A 74 -5.69 17.67 5.19
C LEU A 74 -6.92 18.62 5.03
N GLY A 75 -6.75 19.93 5.21
CA GLY A 75 -7.82 20.94 5.08
C GLY A 75 -7.26 22.36 5.16
N ARG A 76 -8.07 23.40 4.84
CA ARG A 76 -7.77 24.87 4.81
C ARG A 76 -6.38 25.31 4.29
N GLY A 77 -5.60 24.42 3.71
CA GLY A 77 -4.25 24.65 3.24
C GLY A 77 -4.18 25.45 1.94
N ASN A 78 -5.29 25.79 1.29
CA ASN A 78 -5.27 26.55 0.03
C ASN A 78 -4.56 27.91 0.15
N HIS A 79 -4.62 28.58 1.29
CA HIS A 79 -3.90 29.85 1.49
C HIS A 79 -2.39 29.62 1.66
N VAL A 80 -2.01 28.66 2.51
CA VAL A 80 -0.61 28.28 2.76
C VAL A 80 0.05 27.70 1.50
N PHE A 81 -0.69 26.86 0.79
CA PHE A 81 -0.33 26.33 -0.52
C PHE A 81 -0.04 27.45 -1.52
N LYS A 82 -0.98 28.40 -1.68
CA LYS A 82 -0.82 29.52 -2.60
C LYS A 82 0.38 30.40 -2.21
N ASP A 83 0.57 30.62 -0.92
CA ASP A 83 1.68 31.39 -0.37
C ASP A 83 3.04 30.73 -0.69
N ILE A 84 3.18 29.42 -0.44
CA ILE A 84 4.37 28.65 -0.83
C ILE A 84 4.61 28.77 -2.34
N MET A 85 3.60 28.48 -3.16
CA MET A 85 3.70 28.51 -4.62
C MET A 85 4.09 29.89 -5.14
N ASN A 86 3.51 30.95 -4.59
CA ASN A 86 3.83 32.34 -4.94
C ASN A 86 5.26 32.71 -4.54
N TYR A 87 5.69 32.33 -3.33
CA TYR A 87 7.03 32.60 -2.83
C TYR A 87 8.11 31.94 -3.70
N ILE A 88 7.93 30.66 -4.03
CA ILE A 88 8.86 29.92 -4.89
C ILE A 88 8.61 30.15 -6.38
N LYS A 89 7.63 30.99 -6.77
CA LYS A 89 7.27 31.32 -8.16
C LYS A 89 6.98 30.08 -9.05
N VAL A 90 6.30 29.09 -8.50
CA VAL A 90 5.90 27.87 -9.24
C VAL A 90 4.41 27.91 -9.54
N ASN A 91 4.00 27.41 -10.70
CA ASN A 91 2.61 27.39 -11.16
C ASN A 91 2.04 26.00 -11.43
N LYS A 92 2.87 24.94 -11.38
CA LYS A 92 2.47 23.55 -11.60
C LYS A 92 2.94 22.67 -10.45
N LEU A 93 2.07 21.76 -10.03
CA LEU A 93 2.39 20.73 -9.05
C LEU A 93 2.94 19.49 -9.74
N ASN A 94 3.54 18.63 -8.93
CA ASN A 94 4.04 17.32 -9.34
C ASN A 94 5.00 17.37 -10.54
N THR A 95 5.72 18.48 -10.69
CA THR A 95 6.66 18.71 -11.80
C THR A 95 7.87 19.47 -11.27
N TRP A 96 9.07 19.05 -11.69
CA TRP A 96 10.30 19.78 -11.39
C TRP A 96 10.31 21.12 -12.12
N THR A 97 10.47 22.21 -11.37
CA THR A 97 10.50 23.58 -11.89
C THR A 97 11.73 24.30 -11.36
N ARG A 98 12.43 25.04 -12.23
CA ARG A 98 13.54 25.90 -11.80
C ARG A 98 13.00 27.20 -11.22
N THR A 99 13.55 27.59 -10.08
CA THR A 99 13.23 28.86 -9.44
C THR A 99 14.46 29.47 -8.80
N GLN A 100 14.35 30.75 -8.47
CA GLN A 100 15.38 31.51 -7.78
C GLN A 100 14.95 31.73 -6.33
N ILE A 101 15.75 31.24 -5.40
CA ILE A 101 15.63 31.49 -3.97
C ILE A 101 16.89 32.27 -3.55
N ASN A 102 16.70 33.50 -3.09
CA ASN A 102 17.78 34.46 -2.84
C ASN A 102 18.68 34.60 -4.10
N ASP A 103 19.99 34.40 -3.96
CA ASP A 103 20.96 34.46 -5.06
C ASP A 103 21.23 33.09 -5.73
N SER A 104 20.47 32.06 -5.38
CA SER A 104 20.67 30.68 -5.87
C SER A 104 19.55 30.22 -6.79
N ILE A 105 19.93 29.59 -7.90
CA ILE A 105 19.00 28.87 -8.78
C ILE A 105 18.89 27.43 -8.29
N ILE A 106 17.68 26.99 -8.04
CA ILE A 106 17.37 25.62 -7.59
C ILE A 106 16.25 25.01 -8.42
N GLU A 107 16.14 23.68 -8.39
CA GLU A 107 14.99 22.94 -8.89
C GLU A 107 14.11 22.53 -7.72
N VAL A 108 12.81 22.78 -7.84
CA VAL A 108 11.82 22.42 -6.82
C VAL A 108 10.76 21.50 -7.40
N TYR A 109 10.29 20.56 -6.61
CA TYR A 109 9.14 19.71 -6.91
C TYR A 109 8.14 19.86 -5.77
N VAL A 110 6.93 20.35 -6.04
CA VAL A 110 5.90 20.50 -5.01
C VAL A 110 4.83 19.44 -5.19
N THR A 111 4.56 18.66 -4.13
CA THR A 111 3.49 17.66 -4.17
C THR A 111 2.12 18.32 -4.08
N GLU A 112 1.08 17.57 -4.45
CA GLU A 112 -0.27 17.90 -4.03
C GLU A 112 -0.43 17.79 -2.49
N PRO A 113 -1.37 18.55 -1.89
CA PRO A 113 -1.76 18.36 -0.49
C PRO A 113 -2.37 16.98 -0.24
N LEU A 114 -2.10 16.37 0.93
CA LEU A 114 -2.69 15.08 1.33
C LEU A 114 -4.23 15.03 1.17
N ALA A 115 -4.93 16.12 1.42
CA ALA A 115 -6.39 16.23 1.28
C ALA A 115 -6.92 15.81 -0.10
N SER A 116 -6.11 15.95 -1.16
CA SER A 116 -6.48 15.58 -2.53
C SER A 116 -6.31 14.09 -2.84
N SER A 117 -5.66 13.34 -1.93
CA SER A 117 -5.34 11.92 -2.16
C SER A 117 -6.60 11.04 -2.05
N PRO A 118 -6.87 10.18 -3.04
CA PRO A 118 -7.90 9.16 -2.93
C PRO A 118 -7.71 8.23 -1.73
N LEU A 119 -6.47 8.03 -1.27
CA LEU A 119 -6.18 7.18 -0.11
C LEU A 119 -6.68 7.80 1.20
N VAL A 120 -6.63 9.15 1.32
CA VAL A 120 -7.20 9.84 2.48
C VAL A 120 -8.73 9.68 2.47
N ALA A 121 -9.36 9.88 1.32
CA ALA A 121 -10.80 9.66 1.16
C ALA A 121 -11.20 8.22 1.48
N LEU A 122 -10.45 7.24 0.97
CA LEU A 122 -10.65 5.82 1.23
C LEU A 122 -10.49 5.47 2.72
N SER A 123 -9.49 6.05 3.39
CA SER A 123 -9.30 5.85 4.83
C SER A 123 -10.50 6.34 5.65
N LEU A 124 -11.09 7.48 5.27
CA LEU A 124 -12.29 8.00 5.90
C LEU A 124 -13.51 7.13 5.56
N PHE A 125 -13.66 6.72 4.30
CA PHE A 125 -14.71 5.82 3.87
C PHE A 125 -14.72 4.52 4.67
N TYR A 126 -13.58 3.86 4.86
CA TYR A 126 -13.51 2.64 5.67
C TYR A 126 -13.87 2.88 7.15
N ARG A 127 -13.42 4.00 7.74
CA ARG A 127 -13.78 4.36 9.12
C ARG A 127 -15.30 4.56 9.27
N LEU A 128 -15.93 5.28 8.35
CA LEU A 128 -17.36 5.50 8.34
C LEU A 128 -18.13 4.20 8.09
N SER A 129 -17.67 3.39 7.14
CA SER A 129 -18.28 2.11 6.79
C SER A 129 -18.32 1.15 7.97
N ARG A 130 -17.31 1.15 8.83
CA ARG A 130 -17.32 0.40 10.11
C ARG A 130 -18.46 0.85 11.03
N ALA A 131 -18.70 2.16 11.13
CA ALA A 131 -19.76 2.69 12.00
C ALA A 131 -21.17 2.33 11.52
N ILE A 132 -21.34 2.02 10.23
CA ILE A 132 -22.63 1.63 9.63
C ILE A 132 -22.70 0.15 9.23
N ASN A 133 -21.73 -0.67 9.69
CA ASN A 133 -21.63 -2.11 9.38
C ASN A 133 -21.69 -2.42 7.87
N LEU A 134 -21.20 -1.51 7.02
CA LEU A 134 -21.16 -1.69 5.57
C LEU A 134 -20.05 -2.66 5.15
N PHE A 135 -18.96 -2.71 5.92
CA PHE A 135 -17.93 -3.75 5.83
C PHE A 135 -17.76 -4.42 7.18
N PRO A 136 -17.32 -5.70 7.20
CA PRO A 136 -16.75 -6.28 8.39
C PRO A 136 -15.62 -5.37 8.88
N SER A 137 -15.58 -5.11 10.18
CA SER A 137 -14.47 -4.43 10.84
C SER A 137 -13.15 -5.18 10.59
N LEU A 138 -11.99 -4.53 10.77
CA LEU A 138 -10.70 -5.24 10.72
C LEU A 138 -10.65 -6.40 11.73
N ASP A 139 -11.41 -6.29 12.82
CA ASP A 139 -11.57 -7.32 13.84
C ASP A 139 -12.49 -8.47 13.40
N ASP A 140 -13.20 -8.32 12.27
CA ASP A 140 -14.03 -9.35 11.63
C ASP A 140 -13.30 -10.07 10.48
N PHE A 141 -12.04 -9.72 10.20
CA PHE A 141 -11.23 -10.51 9.29
C PHE A 141 -10.77 -11.76 10.03
N ILE A 142 -11.17 -12.90 9.48
CA ILE A 142 -10.63 -14.17 9.90
C ILE A 142 -9.12 -14.15 9.58
N GLU A 143 -8.28 -14.15 10.60
CA GLU A 143 -6.82 -14.26 10.46
C GLU A 143 -6.35 -15.70 10.55
N ASP A 144 -7.14 -16.59 11.18
CA ASP A 144 -6.81 -18.00 11.28
C ASP A 144 -6.87 -18.67 9.89
N PRO A 145 -5.77 -19.27 9.41
CA PRO A 145 -5.73 -19.87 8.07
C PRO A 145 -6.76 -20.98 7.86
N THR A 146 -7.12 -21.72 8.92
CA THR A 146 -8.08 -22.82 8.86
C THR A 146 -9.49 -22.27 8.71
N GLU A 147 -9.84 -21.26 9.51
CA GLU A 147 -11.14 -20.60 9.43
C GLU A 147 -11.34 -19.88 8.08
N ILE A 148 -10.29 -19.25 7.52
CA ILE A 148 -10.33 -18.63 6.18
C ILE A 148 -10.65 -19.70 5.13
N GLU A 149 -9.96 -20.84 5.21
CA GLU A 149 -10.17 -21.96 4.29
C GLU A 149 -11.61 -22.47 4.40
N GLU A 150 -12.10 -22.74 5.61
CA GLU A 150 -13.45 -23.25 5.85
C GLU A 150 -14.52 -22.28 5.32
N GLU A 151 -14.42 -20.99 5.62
CA GLU A 151 -15.37 -19.99 5.16
C GLU A 151 -15.38 -19.86 3.63
N SER A 152 -14.18 -19.83 3.02
CA SER A 152 -14.02 -19.75 1.58
C SER A 152 -14.57 -21.00 0.88
N MET A 153 -14.24 -22.19 1.38
CA MET A 153 -14.75 -23.44 0.86
C MET A 153 -16.27 -23.52 0.97
N ASN A 154 -16.86 -23.05 2.08
CA ASN A 154 -18.32 -22.97 2.24
C ASN A 154 -18.97 -22.05 1.19
N LYS A 155 -18.37 -20.89 0.90
CA LYS A 155 -18.86 -19.98 -0.15
C LYS A 155 -18.76 -20.61 -1.54
N ILE A 156 -17.61 -21.24 -1.85
CA ILE A 156 -17.38 -21.90 -3.14
C ILE A 156 -18.38 -23.06 -3.34
N LEU A 157 -18.51 -23.97 -2.37
CA LEU A 157 -19.43 -25.11 -2.44
C LEU A 157 -20.87 -24.68 -2.68
N LYS A 158 -21.33 -23.58 -2.07
CA LYS A 158 -22.67 -23.03 -2.29
C LYS A 158 -22.88 -22.48 -3.70
N SER A 159 -21.82 -22.00 -4.35
CA SER A 159 -21.87 -21.44 -5.71
C SER A 159 -21.86 -22.50 -6.82
N LEU A 160 -21.40 -23.71 -6.53
CA LEU A 160 -21.24 -24.79 -7.52
C LEU A 160 -22.54 -25.58 -7.71
N VAL A 161 -22.97 -25.71 -8.96
CA VAL A 161 -24.12 -26.51 -9.38
C VAL A 161 -23.64 -27.87 -9.90
N ILE A 162 -23.19 -28.72 -8.98
CA ILE A 162 -22.70 -30.08 -9.25
C ILE A 162 -23.48 -31.04 -8.34
N ASN A 163 -23.98 -32.15 -8.90
CA ASN A 163 -24.82 -33.10 -8.17
C ASN A 163 -24.02 -34.08 -7.31
N ASP A 164 -22.85 -34.51 -7.77
CA ASP A 164 -22.00 -35.42 -7.00
C ASP A 164 -21.18 -34.63 -5.97
N GLU A 165 -21.41 -34.91 -4.68
CA GLU A 165 -20.78 -34.19 -3.58
C GLU A 165 -19.25 -34.40 -3.51
N ARG A 166 -18.75 -35.55 -3.97
CA ARG A 166 -17.30 -35.84 -3.95
C ARG A 166 -16.60 -35.07 -5.07
N GLU A 167 -17.17 -35.08 -6.28
CA GLU A 167 -16.73 -34.27 -7.41
C GLU A 167 -16.76 -32.77 -7.06
N LYS A 168 -17.89 -32.32 -6.49
CA LYS A 168 -18.09 -30.93 -6.07
C LYS A 168 -17.00 -30.47 -5.08
N ARG A 169 -16.62 -31.31 -4.13
CA ARG A 169 -15.52 -31.02 -3.18
C ARG A 169 -14.17 -30.89 -3.87
N VAL A 170 -13.85 -31.77 -4.82
CA VAL A 170 -12.58 -31.72 -5.57
C VAL A 170 -12.51 -30.43 -6.41
N ILE A 171 -13.59 -30.12 -7.13
CA ILE A 171 -13.67 -28.90 -7.95
C ILE A 171 -13.61 -27.65 -7.08
N ALA A 172 -14.30 -27.63 -5.94
CA ALA A 172 -14.23 -26.52 -4.99
C ALA A 172 -12.80 -26.27 -4.50
N LYS A 173 -12.03 -27.34 -4.23
CA LYS A 173 -10.64 -27.22 -3.79
C LYS A 173 -9.73 -26.67 -4.90
N ALA A 174 -9.99 -27.02 -6.16
CA ALA A 174 -9.30 -26.44 -7.31
C ALA A 174 -9.59 -24.93 -7.45
N VAL A 175 -10.85 -24.54 -7.32
CA VAL A 175 -11.27 -23.11 -7.34
C VAL A 175 -10.62 -22.32 -6.20
N PHE A 176 -10.60 -22.89 -4.99
CA PHE A 176 -9.95 -22.26 -3.84
C PHE A 176 -8.45 -22.05 -4.08
N ALA A 177 -7.75 -23.11 -4.52
CA ALA A 177 -6.32 -23.06 -4.79
C ALA A 177 -5.94 -22.07 -5.90
N SER A 178 -6.80 -21.87 -6.90
CA SER A 178 -6.56 -20.95 -8.00
C SER A 178 -7.06 -19.53 -7.77
N GLY A 179 -7.90 -19.30 -6.75
CA GLY A 179 -8.64 -18.04 -6.57
C GLY A 179 -9.54 -17.68 -7.77
N ASN A 180 -9.95 -18.66 -8.57
CA ASN A 180 -10.68 -18.43 -9.83
C ASN A 180 -11.91 -19.35 -9.97
N PRO A 181 -13.14 -18.83 -9.70
CA PRO A 181 -14.37 -19.60 -9.83
C PRO A 181 -14.63 -20.20 -11.21
N GLU A 182 -14.09 -19.59 -12.27
CA GLU A 182 -14.31 -20.06 -13.64
C GLU A 182 -13.69 -21.43 -13.92
N ILE A 183 -12.67 -21.85 -13.15
CA ILE A 183 -12.05 -23.17 -13.29
C ILE A 183 -13.07 -24.30 -13.17
N ALA A 184 -14.14 -24.13 -12.38
CA ALA A 184 -15.17 -25.13 -12.22
C ALA A 184 -15.85 -25.55 -13.55
N LYS A 185 -15.85 -24.67 -14.57
CA LYS A 185 -16.42 -24.97 -15.89
C LYS A 185 -15.53 -25.84 -16.76
N TYR A 186 -14.23 -25.91 -16.44
CA TYR A 186 -13.20 -26.57 -17.26
C TYR A 186 -12.63 -27.83 -16.61
N VAL A 187 -12.94 -28.09 -15.34
CA VAL A 187 -12.48 -29.28 -14.62
C VAL A 187 -13.51 -30.39 -14.72
N LYS A 188 -13.05 -31.58 -15.10
CA LYS A 188 -13.84 -32.81 -15.07
C LYS A 188 -13.19 -33.81 -14.12
N VAL A 189 -13.95 -34.34 -13.17
CA VAL A 189 -13.46 -35.34 -12.22
C VAL A 189 -14.07 -36.69 -12.53
N ASN A 190 -13.25 -37.73 -12.67
CA ASN A 190 -13.71 -39.11 -12.85
C ASN A 190 -12.89 -40.04 -11.95
N ASN A 191 -13.43 -41.22 -11.66
CA ASN A 191 -12.71 -42.30 -10.97
C ASN A 191 -12.06 -41.88 -9.63
N ILE A 192 -12.81 -41.14 -8.81
CA ILE A 192 -12.31 -40.59 -7.52
C ILE A 192 -11.72 -41.69 -6.62
N ASP A 193 -12.36 -42.86 -6.56
CA ASP A 193 -11.89 -43.96 -5.71
C ASP A 193 -10.52 -44.50 -6.15
N ALA A 194 -10.34 -44.69 -7.46
CA ALA A 194 -9.04 -45.09 -8.01
C ALA A 194 -7.97 -44.03 -7.74
N GLY A 195 -8.32 -42.74 -7.82
CA GLY A 195 -7.42 -41.64 -7.46
C GLY A 195 -7.01 -41.67 -5.98
N ILE A 196 -7.97 -41.90 -5.07
CA ILE A 196 -7.70 -42.03 -3.63
C ILE A 196 -6.81 -43.25 -3.36
N GLU A 197 -7.10 -44.39 -3.97
CA GLU A 197 -6.30 -45.61 -3.83
C GLU A 197 -4.86 -45.40 -4.32
N ALA A 198 -4.67 -44.74 -5.48
CA ALA A 198 -3.36 -44.42 -6.01
C ALA A 198 -2.56 -43.50 -5.09
N ILE A 199 -3.19 -42.46 -4.52
CA ILE A 199 -2.54 -41.54 -3.57
C ILE A 199 -2.16 -42.27 -2.27
N LYS A 200 -3.06 -43.10 -1.72
CA LYS A 200 -2.80 -43.92 -0.52
C LYS A 200 -1.66 -44.91 -0.75
N SER A 201 -1.58 -45.47 -1.95
CA SER A 201 -0.53 -46.41 -2.35
C SER A 201 0.77 -45.74 -2.77
N GLN A 202 0.85 -44.39 -2.70
CA GLN A 202 2.02 -43.59 -3.10
C GLN A 202 2.53 -43.91 -4.52
N VAL A 203 1.61 -44.14 -5.45
CA VAL A 203 1.93 -44.40 -6.87
C VAL A 203 2.64 -43.20 -7.46
N GLU A 204 3.64 -43.40 -8.33
CA GLU A 204 4.37 -42.30 -8.97
C GLU A 204 3.43 -41.33 -9.72
N ILE A 205 3.58 -40.01 -9.48
CA ILE A 205 2.90 -38.94 -10.23
C ILE A 205 3.91 -38.31 -11.19
N LEU A 206 3.56 -38.29 -12.48
CA LEU A 206 4.26 -37.52 -13.50
C LEU A 206 3.48 -36.23 -13.79
N THR A 207 4.13 -35.09 -13.63
CA THR A 207 3.54 -33.75 -13.85
C THR A 207 4.58 -32.81 -14.46
N ASP A 208 4.10 -31.80 -15.18
CA ASP A 208 4.88 -30.72 -15.78
C ASP A 208 5.22 -29.58 -14.82
N VAL A 209 4.63 -29.57 -13.62
CA VAL A 209 4.84 -28.53 -12.61
C VAL A 209 5.37 -29.08 -11.29
N LYS A 210 6.39 -28.43 -10.71
CA LYS A 210 6.98 -28.82 -9.42
C LYS A 210 6.05 -28.59 -8.23
N MET A 211 5.00 -27.77 -8.39
CA MET A 211 4.12 -27.36 -7.29
C MET A 211 3.34 -28.52 -6.66
N VAL A 212 3.09 -29.61 -7.42
CA VAL A 212 2.43 -30.82 -6.91
C VAL A 212 3.20 -31.43 -5.73
N ALA A 213 4.53 -31.32 -5.74
CA ALA A 213 5.40 -31.81 -4.66
C ALA A 213 5.08 -31.21 -3.29
N ALA A 214 4.67 -29.94 -3.26
CA ALA A 214 4.33 -29.25 -2.02
C ALA A 214 3.02 -29.76 -1.39
N GLY A 215 2.13 -30.35 -2.21
CA GLY A 215 0.83 -30.86 -1.79
C GLY A 215 0.83 -32.32 -1.32
N ILE A 216 1.92 -33.06 -1.52
CA ILE A 216 2.01 -34.49 -1.21
C ILE A 216 3.00 -34.76 -0.07
N ARG A 217 2.62 -35.62 0.87
CA ARG A 217 3.45 -36.03 2.02
C ARG A 217 4.01 -37.43 1.82
N TRP A 218 4.70 -37.65 0.70
CA TRP A 218 5.35 -38.93 0.41
C TRP A 218 6.77 -38.95 0.92
N ASN A 219 7.25 -40.15 1.27
CA ASN A 219 8.61 -40.33 1.78
C ASN A 219 9.68 -40.06 0.70
N LYS A 220 9.31 -40.18 -0.58
CA LYS A 220 10.19 -39.99 -1.72
C LYS A 220 9.47 -39.15 -2.78
N VAL A 221 9.93 -37.92 -2.98
CA VAL A 221 9.45 -37.00 -4.01
C VAL A 221 10.63 -36.62 -4.90
N ILE A 222 10.52 -36.87 -6.20
CA ILE A 222 11.56 -36.57 -7.20
C ILE A 222 10.98 -35.50 -8.14
N CYS A 223 11.66 -34.36 -8.32
CA CYS A 223 11.15 -33.20 -9.07
C CYS A 223 12.20 -32.51 -9.94
#